data_AF-C1FIK9-F1
#
_entry.id   AF-C1FIK9-F1
#
_cell.length_a   1.000
_cell.length_b   1.000
_cell.length_c   1.000
_cell.angle_alpha   90.00
_cell.angle_beta   90.00
_cell.angle_gamma   90.00
#
_symmetry.space_group_name_H-M   'P 1'
#
loop_
_entity.id
_entity.type
_entity.pdbx_description
1 polymer ?
#
loop_
_entity_poly.entity_id
_entity_poly.type
_entity_poly.pdbx_seq_one_letter_code
_entity_poly.pdbx_strand_id
1 'polypeptide(L)'
;MEKRGSIVGESAFVSGREPCVAPLSASQLARRLGIFSNIVDREEDTMAWWGRRGFSSALRWTAVTTAGVAGIAGVQALALHARYDPLPDARGPTRGVASPVNGRSRTDRVHGAPPLAAREALMKARDEAREFFETKVRPRLGAIPGAAGGARDAPGTSTVAMRTSEKSDNDGDRSGRKRRPLRRVVVVGDSLVTGVGCRVDRCDGPTLPRRLGEALADAIGADVEWVAVGAKGADLAAIRRDVIPSLGARWRRRDDDDDDDERRSSSSSSSSSSSSSRIDAVVLMCGVNDFKHALTGRAPSTFHADLIQCVDEIKRALGDDVWVILPGMPMQLATIFPPPLRYLALYASDAWDAQKRKMCDAAARVRFVPSPSADAMQCKAGAGVGMVAVDGIHPNDAGYGAWAHHIAESVAPVLLGDGAALCEEGEEGVGARTEGNTYS
;
A
#
# COMPACT_ATOMS: atom_id res chain seq x y z
N MET A 1 42.83 -17.44 83.98
CA MET A 1 42.92 -16.75 85.29
C MET A 1 41.56 -16.13 85.57
N GLU A 2 40.87 -16.51 86.65
CA GLU A 2 40.83 -15.79 87.95
C GLU A 2 40.08 -14.44 87.89
N LYS A 3 39.22 -14.02 88.83
CA LYS A 3 38.62 -14.56 90.09
C LYS A 3 37.24 -13.84 90.25
N ARG A 4 36.15 -14.49 90.67
CA ARG A 4 35.60 -14.60 92.06
C ARG A 4 35.63 -13.31 92.94
N GLY A 5 34.44 -12.92 93.44
CA GLY A 5 34.14 -11.84 94.40
C GLY A 5 32.82 -11.12 94.00
N SER A 6 31.66 -11.16 94.69
CA SER A 6 31.31 -11.11 96.13
C SER A 6 31.55 -9.70 96.71
N ILE A 7 30.60 -8.97 97.36
CA ILE A 7 29.85 -9.31 98.60
C ILE A 7 28.58 -8.40 98.81
N VAL A 8 27.46 -9.03 99.21
CA VAL A 8 26.41 -8.67 100.24
C VAL A 8 25.72 -7.27 100.36
N GLY A 9 24.40 -7.30 100.63
CA GLY A 9 23.64 -6.37 101.51
C GLY A 9 22.69 -5.36 100.83
N GLU A 10 21.59 -4.88 101.42
CA GLU A 10 20.69 -5.38 102.50
C GLU A 10 19.33 -4.61 102.44
N SER A 11 18.26 -5.10 103.12
CA SER A 11 16.97 -4.46 103.56
C SER A 11 16.49 -3.08 103.01
N ALA A 12 15.20 -2.75 102.80
CA ALA A 12 13.88 -3.45 102.89
C ALA A 12 12.74 -2.49 102.41
N PHE A 13 11.48 -2.77 102.77
CA PHE A 13 10.29 -1.88 102.79
C PHE A 13 9.38 -1.70 101.53
N VAL A 14 8.41 -2.63 101.41
CA VAL A 14 6.94 -2.42 101.21
C VAL A 14 6.43 -1.13 100.52
N SER A 15 5.76 -1.28 99.36
CA SER A 15 4.41 -0.71 99.09
C SER A 15 3.82 -1.21 97.75
N GLY A 16 2.50 -1.05 97.56
CA GLY A 16 1.86 -0.93 96.24
C GLY A 16 1.30 -2.21 95.59
N ARG A 17 0.05 -2.14 95.13
CA ARG A 17 -0.57 -3.09 94.18
C ARG A 17 -0.61 -2.45 92.80
N GLU A 18 -0.32 -3.23 91.75
CA GLU A 18 -1.20 -3.37 90.57
C GLU A 18 -0.71 -4.53 89.67
N PRO A 19 -1.59 -5.25 88.96
CA PRO A 19 -1.19 -6.39 88.12
C PRO A 19 -0.70 -5.92 86.74
N CYS A 20 0.61 -5.70 86.60
CA CYS A 20 1.22 -5.46 85.29
C CYS A 20 1.00 -6.65 84.34
N VAL A 21 0.07 -6.49 83.39
CA VAL A 21 -0.07 -7.41 82.25
C VAL A 21 1.18 -7.29 81.40
N ALA A 22 1.98 -8.35 81.33
CA ALA A 22 3.22 -8.35 80.55
C ALA A 22 2.93 -8.07 79.07
N PRO A 23 3.70 -7.19 78.40
CA PRO A 23 3.51 -6.90 76.99
C PRO A 23 3.73 -8.16 76.15
N LEU A 24 2.74 -8.52 75.34
CA LEU A 24 2.85 -9.64 74.40
C LEU A 24 4.03 -9.40 73.44
N SER A 25 4.90 -10.39 73.31
CA SER A 25 6.03 -10.31 72.37
C SER A 25 5.52 -10.13 70.93
N ALA A 26 6.34 -9.50 70.08
CA ALA A 26 5.97 -9.24 68.67
C ALA A 26 5.56 -10.51 67.91
N SER A 27 6.14 -11.67 68.25
CA SER A 27 5.78 -12.98 67.68
C SER A 27 4.44 -13.55 68.19
N GLN A 28 3.98 -13.15 69.38
CA GLN A 28 2.63 -13.43 69.87
C GLN A 28 1.60 -12.48 69.26
N LEU A 29 1.97 -11.20 69.06
CA LEU A 29 1.13 -10.22 68.35
C LEU A 29 0.91 -10.65 66.89
N ALA A 30 1.98 -11.05 66.20
CA ALA A 30 1.93 -11.59 64.84
C ALA A 30 1.04 -12.84 64.74
N ARG A 31 1.11 -13.77 65.71
CA ARG A 31 0.21 -14.95 65.73
C ARG A 31 -1.26 -14.58 65.94
N ARG A 32 -1.58 -13.52 66.69
CA ARG A 32 -2.96 -12.99 66.78
C ARG A 32 -3.40 -12.26 65.51
N LEU A 33 -2.47 -11.64 64.77
CA LEU A 33 -2.71 -11.06 63.45
C LEU A 33 -2.76 -12.12 62.32
N GLY A 34 -2.48 -13.40 62.60
CA GLY A 34 -2.61 -14.50 61.65
C GLY A 34 -4.04 -14.73 61.11
N ILE A 35 -5.05 -14.09 61.70
CA ILE A 35 -6.41 -14.04 61.16
C ILE A 35 -6.50 -13.12 59.92
N PHE A 36 -5.66 -12.09 59.81
CA PHE A 36 -5.67 -11.16 58.67
C PHE A 36 -4.85 -11.64 57.46
N SER A 37 -3.75 -12.38 57.65
CA SER A 37 -3.03 -13.00 56.52
C SER A 37 -3.97 -13.89 55.71
N ASN A 38 -4.65 -14.82 56.39
CA ASN A 38 -5.65 -15.73 55.81
C ASN A 38 -6.89 -15.04 55.19
N ILE A 39 -6.99 -13.71 55.24
CA ILE A 39 -7.98 -12.91 54.51
C ILE A 39 -7.34 -12.29 53.28
N VAL A 40 -6.20 -11.59 53.42
CA VAL A 40 -5.46 -10.99 52.28
C VAL A 40 -5.01 -12.06 51.27
N ASP A 41 -4.40 -13.15 51.75
CA ASP A 41 -3.98 -14.29 50.92
C ASP A 41 -5.17 -14.88 50.14
N ARG A 42 -6.38 -14.82 50.72
CA ARG A 42 -7.63 -15.31 50.12
C ARG A 42 -8.24 -14.33 49.10
N GLU A 43 -8.12 -13.04 49.35
CA GLU A 43 -8.57 -12.01 48.41
C GLU A 43 -7.67 -11.94 47.19
N GLU A 44 -6.34 -12.08 47.33
CA GLU A 44 -5.44 -12.18 46.17
C GLU A 44 -5.71 -13.44 45.33
N ASP A 45 -5.87 -14.62 45.96
CA ASP A 45 -6.08 -15.86 45.21
C ASP A 45 -7.46 -15.90 44.51
N THR A 46 -8.49 -15.30 45.12
CA THR A 46 -9.81 -15.13 44.48
C THR A 46 -9.80 -14.08 43.39
N MET A 47 -9.16 -12.92 43.57
CA MET A 47 -8.93 -11.92 42.50
C MET A 47 -8.21 -12.56 41.31
N ALA A 48 -7.13 -13.30 41.55
CA ALA A 48 -6.38 -13.99 40.51
C ALA A 48 -7.20 -15.12 39.85
N TRP A 49 -8.06 -15.83 40.58
CA TRP A 49 -8.97 -16.84 40.02
C TRP A 49 -10.07 -16.23 39.14
N TRP A 50 -10.68 -15.12 39.56
CA TRP A 50 -11.63 -14.35 38.75
C TRP A 50 -10.96 -13.77 37.50
N GLY A 51 -9.75 -13.21 37.63
CA GLY A 51 -8.93 -12.74 36.51
C GLY A 51 -8.64 -13.85 35.49
N ARG A 52 -8.14 -15.01 35.96
CA ARG A 52 -7.86 -16.19 35.11
C ARG A 52 -9.12 -16.70 34.39
N ARG A 53 -10.27 -16.78 35.06
CA ARG A 53 -11.56 -17.19 34.46
C ARG A 53 -12.11 -16.16 33.50
N GLY A 54 -12.07 -14.87 33.85
CA GLY A 54 -12.50 -13.77 33.01
C GLY A 54 -11.68 -13.68 31.71
N PHE A 55 -10.35 -13.72 31.83
CA PHE A 55 -9.43 -13.70 30.69
C PHE A 55 -9.63 -14.91 29.75
N SER A 56 -9.75 -16.13 30.30
CA SER A 56 -10.03 -17.32 29.48
C SER A 56 -11.38 -17.24 28.77
N SER A 57 -12.40 -16.66 29.42
CA SER A 57 -13.72 -16.44 28.83
C SER A 57 -13.69 -15.37 27.73
N ALA A 58 -12.97 -14.27 27.95
CA ALA A 58 -12.77 -13.22 26.96
C ALA A 58 -12.05 -13.77 25.71
N LEU A 59 -10.95 -14.52 25.86
CA LEU A 59 -10.25 -15.16 24.75
C LEU A 59 -11.17 -16.09 23.93
N ARG A 60 -12.04 -16.87 24.59
CA ARG A 60 -13.03 -17.73 23.91
C ARG A 60 -14.03 -16.92 23.11
N TRP A 61 -14.60 -15.86 23.69
CA TRP A 61 -15.55 -14.99 22.99
C TRP A 61 -14.91 -14.21 21.84
N THR A 62 -13.67 -13.75 21.99
CA THR A 62 -12.88 -13.17 20.88
C THR A 62 -12.68 -14.18 19.78
N ALA A 63 -12.21 -15.40 20.07
CA ALA A 63 -11.98 -16.44 19.07
C ALA A 63 -13.27 -16.83 18.32
N VAL A 64 -14.39 -17.00 19.03
CA VAL A 64 -15.71 -17.27 18.42
C VAL A 64 -16.16 -16.11 17.54
N THR A 65 -15.97 -14.86 17.98
CA THR A 65 -16.33 -13.66 17.20
C THR A 65 -15.49 -13.54 15.94
N THR A 66 -14.17 -13.72 16.04
CA THR A 66 -13.25 -13.71 14.89
C THR A 66 -13.58 -14.83 13.90
N ALA A 67 -13.86 -16.05 14.37
CA ALA A 67 -14.29 -17.16 13.52
C ALA A 67 -15.63 -16.88 12.83
N GLY A 68 -16.60 -16.29 13.53
CA GLY A 68 -17.88 -15.87 12.94
C GLY A 68 -17.72 -14.80 11.85
N VAL A 69 -16.92 -13.76 12.11
CA VAL A 69 -16.61 -12.70 11.14
C VAL A 69 -15.90 -13.27 9.90
N ALA A 70 -14.92 -14.15 10.09
CA ALA A 70 -14.22 -14.83 9.00
C ALA A 70 -15.16 -15.74 8.19
N GLY A 71 -16.06 -16.49 8.85
CA GLY A 71 -17.06 -17.33 8.20
C GLY A 71 -18.04 -16.52 7.34
N ILE A 72 -18.54 -15.39 7.86
CA ILE A 72 -19.41 -14.47 7.09
C ILE A 72 -18.65 -13.92 5.88
N ALA A 73 -17.40 -13.47 6.04
CA ALA A 73 -16.60 -12.98 4.93
C ALA A 73 -16.32 -14.07 3.87
N GLY A 74 -16.08 -15.32 4.29
CA GLY A 74 -15.91 -16.46 3.39
C GLY A 74 -17.18 -16.76 2.57
N VAL A 75 -18.36 -16.75 3.22
CA VAL A 75 -19.65 -16.89 2.52
C VAL A 75 -19.90 -15.72 1.56
N GLN A 76 -19.56 -14.49 1.96
CA GLN A 76 -19.62 -13.31 1.08
C GLN A 76 -18.69 -13.45 -0.14
N ALA A 77 -17.46 -13.95 0.04
CA ALA A 77 -16.51 -14.15 -1.04
C ALA A 77 -16.95 -15.24 -2.02
N LEU A 78 -17.48 -16.36 -1.52
CA LEU A 78 -18.05 -17.43 -2.34
C LEU A 78 -19.30 -16.97 -3.11
N ALA A 79 -20.21 -16.26 -2.45
CA ALA A 79 -21.42 -15.72 -3.08
C ALA A 79 -21.12 -14.64 -4.12
N LEU A 80 -20.05 -13.85 -3.92
CA LEU A 80 -19.53 -12.90 -4.90
C LEU A 80 -18.92 -13.65 -6.10
N HIS A 81 -18.01 -14.59 -5.84
CA HIS A 81 -17.34 -15.36 -6.89
C HIS A 81 -18.33 -16.12 -7.79
N ALA A 82 -19.34 -16.76 -7.20
CA ALA A 82 -20.40 -17.48 -7.93
C ALA A 82 -21.37 -16.58 -8.72
N ARG A 83 -21.30 -15.25 -8.56
CA ARG A 83 -22.14 -14.26 -9.26
C ARG A 83 -21.34 -13.28 -10.12
N TYR A 84 -20.01 -13.39 -10.14
CA TYR A 84 -19.15 -12.44 -10.81
C TYR A 84 -18.99 -12.78 -12.30
N ASP A 85 -19.73 -12.05 -13.14
CA ASP A 85 -19.53 -12.06 -14.60
C ASP A 85 -18.38 -11.10 -14.97
N PRO A 86 -17.23 -11.60 -15.45
CA PRO A 86 -16.03 -10.79 -15.60
C PRO A 86 -16.06 -9.97 -16.90
N LEU A 87 -16.18 -8.64 -16.77
CA LEU A 87 -16.26 -7.68 -17.89
C LEU A 87 -15.23 -7.95 -19.02
N PRO A 88 -15.59 -7.66 -20.28
CA PRO A 88 -14.70 -7.88 -21.42
C PRO A 88 -13.40 -7.06 -21.33
N ASP A 89 -12.34 -7.57 -21.95
CA ASP A 89 -11.08 -6.85 -22.15
C ASP A 89 -11.26 -5.64 -23.07
N ALA A 90 -10.39 -4.64 -22.94
CA ALA A 90 -10.43 -3.46 -23.79
C ALA A 90 -10.11 -3.81 -25.26
N ARG A 91 -10.92 -3.29 -26.18
CA ARG A 91 -10.66 -3.35 -27.62
C ARG A 91 -9.72 -2.22 -28.03
N GLY A 92 -8.89 -2.46 -29.04
CA GLY A 92 -8.02 -1.44 -29.62
C GLY A 92 -6.53 -1.78 -29.59
N PRO A 93 -5.65 -0.79 -29.81
CA PRO A 93 -4.20 -1.02 -29.83
C PRO A 93 -3.65 -1.35 -28.43
N THR A 94 -2.85 -2.41 -28.34
CA THR A 94 -2.09 -2.77 -27.13
C THR A 94 -0.67 -2.18 -27.12
N ARG A 95 -0.36 -1.28 -28.05
CA ARG A 95 0.88 -0.50 -28.10
C ARG A 95 0.63 0.87 -28.72
N GLY A 96 1.42 1.87 -28.35
CA GLY A 96 1.39 3.18 -28.98
C GLY A 96 2.58 4.04 -28.57
N VAL A 97 2.72 5.21 -29.19
CA VAL A 97 3.66 6.24 -28.75
C VAL A 97 2.85 7.43 -28.26
N ALA A 98 3.12 7.86 -27.03
CA ALA A 98 2.64 9.13 -26.49
C ALA A 98 3.73 10.19 -26.65
N SER A 99 3.32 11.42 -27.01
CA SER A 99 4.23 12.56 -27.12
C SER A 99 3.86 13.66 -26.11
N PRO A 100 4.83 14.38 -25.54
CA PRO A 100 4.57 15.51 -24.64
C PRO A 100 3.73 16.59 -25.32
N VAL A 101 2.67 17.03 -24.65
CA VAL A 101 1.73 18.05 -25.14
C VAL A 101 2.38 19.43 -25.08
N ASN A 102 3.03 19.78 -26.20
CA ASN A 102 3.72 21.05 -26.38
C ASN A 102 2.80 22.26 -26.15
N GLY A 103 3.25 23.24 -25.37
CA GLY A 103 2.79 24.62 -25.51
C GLY A 103 1.50 25.01 -24.77
N ARG A 104 1.02 24.24 -23.78
CA ARG A 104 0.28 24.86 -22.67
C ARG A 104 1.21 25.07 -21.50
N SER A 105 1.20 26.28 -20.93
CA SER A 105 2.07 26.58 -19.80
C SER A 105 1.72 25.66 -18.62
N ARG A 106 2.72 25.34 -17.80
CA ARG A 106 2.55 24.53 -16.58
C ARG A 106 1.59 25.20 -15.58
N THR A 107 1.30 26.49 -15.75
CA THR A 107 0.26 27.26 -15.04
C THR A 107 -1.17 26.91 -15.48
N ASP A 108 -1.40 26.64 -16.76
CA ASP A 108 -2.76 26.72 -17.36
C ASP A 108 -3.57 25.43 -17.14
N ARG A 109 -2.90 24.35 -16.74
CA ARG A 109 -3.54 23.12 -16.25
C ARG A 109 -3.86 23.17 -14.74
N VAL A 110 -3.53 24.26 -14.04
CA VAL A 110 -3.69 24.38 -12.57
C VAL A 110 -5.01 25.09 -12.18
N HIS A 111 -6.00 25.12 -13.05
CA HIS A 111 -7.40 25.33 -12.65
C HIS A 111 -7.97 24.06 -11.99
N GLY A 112 -7.45 23.72 -10.80
CA GLY A 112 -7.90 22.56 -10.04
C GLY A 112 -7.04 22.17 -8.83
N ALA A 113 -5.74 22.53 -8.80
CA ALA A 113 -4.94 22.32 -7.59
C ALA A 113 -5.16 23.49 -6.59
N PRO A 114 -5.26 23.24 -5.28
CA PRO A 114 -5.24 24.30 -4.28
C PRO A 114 -3.93 25.12 -4.37
N PRO A 115 -3.96 26.44 -4.06
CA PRO A 115 -2.74 27.26 -3.95
C PRO A 115 -1.70 26.65 -3.02
N LEU A 116 -0.43 27.04 -3.14
CA LEU A 116 0.66 26.47 -2.33
C LEU A 116 0.35 26.51 -0.82
N ALA A 117 -0.13 27.66 -0.32
CA ALA A 117 -0.57 27.84 1.07
C ALA A 117 -1.76 26.94 1.47
N ALA A 118 -2.65 26.58 0.53
CA ALA A 118 -3.74 25.65 0.78
C ALA A 118 -3.27 24.18 0.74
N ARG A 119 -2.21 23.87 -0.02
CA ARG A 119 -1.52 22.57 -0.02
C ARG A 119 -0.68 22.39 1.26
N GLU A 120 -0.04 23.45 1.75
CA GLU A 120 0.60 23.51 3.07
C GLU A 120 -0.43 23.39 4.19
N ALA A 121 -1.56 24.12 4.11
CA ALA A 121 -2.66 23.97 5.06
C ALA A 121 -3.27 22.55 5.04
N LEU A 122 -3.34 21.88 3.88
CA LEU A 122 -3.79 20.49 3.79
C LEU A 122 -2.79 19.51 4.42
N MET A 123 -1.49 19.70 4.22
CA MET A 123 -0.46 18.92 4.92
C MET A 123 -0.53 19.14 6.44
N LYS A 124 -0.59 20.40 6.87
CA LYS A 124 -0.72 20.79 8.29
C LYS A 124 -1.98 20.20 8.91
N ALA A 125 -3.13 20.32 8.26
CA ALA A 125 -4.39 19.73 8.73
C ALA A 125 -4.38 18.20 8.73
N ARG A 126 -3.70 17.54 7.77
CA ARG A 126 -3.48 16.08 7.78
C ARG A 126 -2.63 15.66 8.97
N ASP A 127 -1.57 16.41 9.27
CA ASP A 127 -0.62 16.06 10.31
C ASP A 127 -1.15 16.41 11.72
N GLU A 128 -1.90 17.51 11.86
CA GLU A 128 -2.74 17.81 13.03
C GLU A 128 -3.84 16.76 13.24
N ALA A 129 -4.51 16.30 12.17
CA ALA A 129 -5.51 15.24 12.25
C ALA A 129 -4.87 13.89 12.63
N ARG A 130 -3.63 13.63 12.19
CA ARG A 130 -2.84 12.45 12.57
C ARG A 130 -2.42 12.52 14.04
N GLU A 131 -1.93 13.67 14.52
CA GLU A 131 -1.61 13.88 15.93
C GLU A 131 -2.87 13.77 16.81
N PHE A 132 -3.99 14.37 16.39
CA PHE A 132 -5.27 14.22 17.07
C PHE A 132 -5.74 12.76 17.09
N PHE A 133 -5.60 12.03 15.98
CA PHE A 133 -5.94 10.62 15.93
C PHE A 133 -5.09 9.81 16.90
N GLU A 134 -3.76 9.94 16.85
CA GLU A 134 -2.81 9.21 17.72
C GLU A 134 -2.97 9.57 19.20
N THR A 135 -3.18 10.85 19.54
CA THR A 135 -3.20 11.31 20.95
C THR A 135 -4.60 11.34 21.58
N LYS A 136 -5.69 11.50 20.80
CA LYS A 136 -7.06 11.68 21.33
C LYS A 136 -8.04 10.59 20.89
N VAL A 137 -7.78 9.87 19.80
CA VAL A 137 -8.71 8.87 19.24
C VAL A 137 -8.20 7.44 19.47
N ARG A 138 -6.94 7.13 19.15
CA ARG A 138 -6.32 5.81 19.33
C ARG A 138 -6.37 5.29 20.77
N PRO A 139 -6.17 6.12 21.83
CA PRO A 139 -6.35 5.67 23.22
C PRO A 139 -7.82 5.39 23.59
N ARG A 140 -8.78 5.97 22.86
CA ARG A 140 -10.23 5.77 23.07
C ARG A 140 -10.80 4.64 22.22
N LEU A 141 -10.21 4.33 21.07
CA LEU A 141 -10.54 3.16 20.23
C LEU A 141 -10.30 1.81 20.93
N GLY A 142 -9.55 1.80 22.04
CA GLY A 142 -9.47 0.64 22.93
C GLY A 142 -10.71 0.38 23.80
N ALA A 143 -11.74 1.24 23.75
CA ALA A 143 -12.83 1.27 24.73
C ALA A 143 -14.26 1.23 24.13
N ILE A 144 -14.57 0.13 23.41
CA ILE A 144 -15.93 -0.43 23.19
C ILE A 144 -16.92 0.47 22.35
N PRO A 145 -18.23 0.16 22.10
CA PRO A 145 -18.75 0.22 20.71
C PRO A 145 -20.07 1.00 20.45
N GLY A 146 -20.44 1.19 19.17
CA GLY A 146 -21.86 1.18 18.73
C GLY A 146 -22.48 2.39 18.00
N ALA A 147 -22.55 2.29 16.66
CA ALA A 147 -23.70 2.58 15.76
C ALA A 147 -24.51 3.93 15.74
N ALA A 148 -24.48 4.56 14.55
CA ALA A 148 -25.63 4.93 13.66
C ALA A 148 -26.34 6.32 13.65
N GLY A 149 -26.67 6.78 12.41
CA GLY A 149 -27.70 7.80 12.05
C GLY A 149 -27.20 9.25 11.85
N GLY A 150 -27.68 10.08 10.90
CA GLY A 150 -28.54 9.86 9.70
C GLY A 150 -29.27 11.14 9.19
N ALA A 151 -29.50 11.29 7.87
CA ALA A 151 -30.25 12.41 7.19
C ALA A 151 -29.59 13.83 7.29
N ARG A 152 -29.82 14.88 6.46
CA ARG A 152 -30.59 15.22 5.22
C ARG A 152 -30.09 16.64 4.72
N ASP A 153 -30.43 17.29 3.60
CA ASP A 153 -31.25 17.07 2.38
C ASP A 153 -30.69 17.96 1.19
N ALA A 154 -31.44 18.17 0.09
CA ALA A 154 -31.11 19.03 -1.09
C ALA A 154 -31.96 20.37 -1.13
N PRO A 155 -32.09 21.21 -2.21
CA PRO A 155 -31.71 21.08 -3.64
C PRO A 155 -31.06 22.33 -4.33
N GLY A 156 -30.77 22.23 -5.64
CA GLY A 156 -30.45 23.37 -6.53
C GLY A 156 -30.15 22.94 -7.99
N THR A 157 -30.74 23.60 -8.99
CA THR A 157 -30.72 23.16 -10.41
C THR A 157 -30.08 24.17 -11.37
N SER A 158 -29.41 23.67 -12.42
CA SER A 158 -29.43 24.28 -13.78
C SER A 158 -28.74 23.41 -14.84
N THR A 159 -29.22 23.49 -16.08
CA THR A 159 -28.71 22.78 -17.27
C THR A 159 -28.21 23.78 -18.32
N VAL A 160 -27.04 23.52 -18.93
CA VAL A 160 -26.58 24.18 -20.17
C VAL A 160 -25.93 23.13 -21.09
N ALA A 161 -26.04 23.29 -22.40
CA ALA A 161 -25.67 22.30 -23.41
C ALA A 161 -24.45 22.69 -24.28
N MET A 162 -24.00 21.69 -25.06
CA MET A 162 -22.98 21.70 -26.14
C MET A 162 -22.52 23.04 -26.76
N ARG A 163 -21.20 23.12 -27.03
CA ARG A 163 -20.61 23.45 -28.36
C ARG A 163 -19.20 22.81 -28.45
N THR A 164 -19.04 21.75 -29.26
CA THR A 164 -18.53 21.73 -30.66
C THR A 164 -17.06 22.14 -30.86
N SER A 165 -16.21 21.11 -30.99
CA SER A 165 -15.10 20.98 -31.96
C SER A 165 -14.58 22.25 -32.66
N GLU A 166 -13.35 22.64 -32.35
CA GLU A 166 -12.48 23.35 -33.29
C GLU A 166 -11.39 22.41 -33.80
N LYS A 167 -11.28 22.30 -35.14
CA LYS A 167 -10.29 21.48 -35.83
C LYS A 167 -9.15 22.39 -36.31
N SER A 168 -8.00 22.34 -35.62
CA SER A 168 -6.81 23.06 -36.07
C SER A 168 -6.03 22.19 -37.07
N ASP A 169 -6.29 22.42 -38.37
CA ASP A 169 -5.41 21.92 -39.43
C ASP A 169 -4.12 22.77 -39.44
N ASN A 170 -2.97 22.15 -39.22
CA ASN A 170 -1.67 22.83 -39.24
C ASN A 170 -0.52 21.89 -39.65
N ASP A 171 -0.65 21.25 -40.81
CA ASP A 171 0.44 20.51 -41.45
C ASP A 171 1.31 21.50 -42.25
N GLY A 172 2.41 21.99 -41.64
CA GLY A 172 3.12 23.16 -42.15
C GLY A 172 4.60 23.33 -41.78
N ASP A 173 5.23 22.37 -41.09
CA ASP A 173 6.71 22.23 -41.04
C ASP A 173 7.10 20.82 -40.59
N ARG A 174 7.95 20.14 -41.37
CA ARG A 174 8.54 18.83 -41.03
C ARG A 174 10.06 18.76 -41.34
N SER A 175 10.71 19.87 -41.67
CA SER A 175 12.13 19.91 -42.03
C SER A 175 13.01 20.40 -40.89
N GLY A 176 13.49 19.49 -40.04
CA GLY A 176 14.59 19.76 -39.10
C GLY A 176 14.27 19.63 -37.60
N ARG A 177 13.07 19.20 -37.20
CA ARG A 177 12.83 18.81 -35.80
C ARG A 177 13.75 17.65 -35.42
N LYS A 178 14.72 17.92 -34.52
CA LYS A 178 15.49 16.87 -33.84
C LYS A 178 14.52 15.84 -33.27
N ARG A 179 14.72 14.55 -33.58
CA ARG A 179 13.95 13.46 -32.95
C ARG A 179 14.07 13.60 -31.43
N ARG A 180 12.95 13.46 -30.74
CA ARG A 180 12.94 13.45 -29.28
C ARG A 180 13.61 12.18 -28.79
N PRO A 181 14.15 12.15 -27.55
CA PRO A 181 14.41 10.89 -26.89
C PRO A 181 13.12 10.07 -26.86
N LEU A 182 13.23 8.78 -27.14
CA LEU A 182 12.13 7.83 -27.00
C LEU A 182 12.43 6.97 -25.76
N ARG A 183 11.50 6.93 -24.81
CA ARG A 183 11.50 5.95 -23.73
C ARG A 183 10.56 4.81 -24.07
N ARG A 184 10.88 3.60 -23.62
CA ARG A 184 10.14 2.37 -23.90
C ARG A 184 9.70 1.75 -22.57
N VAL A 185 8.38 1.73 -22.35
CA VAL A 185 7.76 1.29 -21.09
C VAL A 185 6.77 0.16 -21.37
N VAL A 186 6.99 -0.99 -20.75
CA VAL A 186 6.08 -2.14 -20.88
C VAL A 186 5.23 -2.27 -19.60
N VAL A 187 3.92 -2.45 -19.75
CA VAL A 187 3.03 -2.79 -18.64
C VAL A 187 2.69 -4.28 -18.75
N VAL A 188 2.99 -5.01 -17.67
CA VAL A 188 2.88 -6.47 -17.57
C VAL A 188 1.89 -6.83 -16.47
N GLY A 189 0.98 -7.78 -16.68
CA GLY A 189 0.09 -8.23 -15.62
C GLY A 189 -1.23 -8.86 -16.04
N ASP A 190 -2.30 -8.49 -15.34
CA ASP A 190 -3.59 -9.16 -15.35
C ASP A 190 -4.70 -8.39 -16.11
N SER A 191 -5.96 -8.50 -15.67
CA SER A 191 -7.11 -7.78 -16.21
C SER A 191 -6.99 -6.25 -16.14
N LEU A 192 -6.15 -5.71 -15.24
CA LEU A 192 -5.84 -4.29 -15.18
C LEU A 192 -5.00 -3.81 -16.39
N VAL A 193 -4.24 -4.73 -17.00
CA VAL A 193 -3.36 -4.47 -18.15
C VAL A 193 -4.08 -4.73 -19.47
N THR A 194 -4.99 -5.70 -19.50
CA THR A 194 -5.91 -5.90 -20.65
C THR A 194 -7.06 -4.89 -20.67
N GLY A 195 -7.19 -4.04 -19.63
CA GLY A 195 -8.13 -2.93 -19.60
C GLY A 195 -9.58 -3.33 -19.31
N VAL A 196 -9.79 -4.40 -18.56
CA VAL A 196 -11.13 -4.77 -18.06
C VAL A 196 -11.71 -3.59 -17.26
N GLY A 197 -12.95 -3.20 -17.55
CA GLY A 197 -13.60 -2.00 -16.98
C GLY A 197 -13.44 -0.71 -17.81
N CYS A 198 -12.59 -0.70 -18.85
CA CYS A 198 -12.52 0.40 -19.82
C CYS A 198 -13.73 0.42 -20.77
N ARG A 199 -13.99 1.56 -21.41
CA ARG A 199 -15.03 1.72 -22.43
C ARG A 199 -14.71 1.01 -23.75
N VAL A 200 -15.21 -0.23 -23.87
CA VAL A 200 -15.09 -1.05 -25.09
C VAL A 200 -15.71 -0.45 -26.35
N ASP A 201 -16.62 0.53 -26.22
CA ASP A 201 -17.25 1.22 -27.36
C ASP A 201 -16.29 2.12 -28.14
N ARG A 202 -15.20 2.58 -27.51
CA ARG A 202 -14.24 3.50 -28.13
C ARG A 202 -13.14 2.84 -28.95
N CYS A 203 -12.79 1.60 -28.59
CA CYS A 203 -11.65 0.88 -29.15
C CYS A 203 -10.28 1.60 -28.96
N ASP A 204 -10.14 2.38 -27.89
CA ASP A 204 -8.93 3.17 -27.54
C ASP A 204 -7.75 2.32 -26.99
N GLY A 205 -7.90 0.99 -26.90
CA GLY A 205 -6.96 0.12 -26.18
C GLY A 205 -7.13 0.17 -24.65
N PRO A 206 -6.28 -0.54 -23.88
CA PRO A 206 -6.36 -0.55 -22.43
C PRO A 206 -5.95 0.80 -21.84
N THR A 207 -6.84 1.42 -21.06
CA THR A 207 -6.66 2.80 -20.60
C THR A 207 -5.48 2.97 -19.64
N LEU A 208 -5.16 2.01 -18.76
CA LEU A 208 -4.04 2.14 -17.82
C LEU A 208 -2.67 2.26 -18.54
N PRO A 209 -2.24 1.32 -19.40
CA PRO A 209 -0.99 1.47 -20.16
C PRO A 209 -0.93 2.74 -21.02
N ARG A 210 -2.02 3.07 -21.72
CA ARG A 210 -2.07 4.26 -22.57
C ARG A 210 -1.97 5.56 -21.79
N ARG A 211 -2.75 5.72 -20.72
CA ARG A 211 -2.68 6.91 -19.84
C ARG A 211 -1.37 7.01 -19.09
N LEU A 212 -0.72 5.88 -18.79
CA LEU A 212 0.61 5.89 -18.19
C LEU A 212 1.65 6.41 -19.19
N GLY A 213 1.59 5.98 -20.46
CA GLY A 213 2.41 6.54 -21.53
C GLY A 213 2.19 8.05 -21.71
N GLU A 214 0.93 8.50 -21.78
CA GLU A 214 0.56 9.92 -21.86
C GLU A 214 1.13 10.73 -20.68
N ALA A 215 0.90 10.28 -19.44
CA ALA A 215 1.34 10.98 -18.23
C ALA A 215 2.87 10.97 -18.06
N LEU A 216 3.55 9.89 -18.47
CA LEU A 216 5.01 9.83 -18.47
C LEU A 216 5.61 10.77 -19.52
N ALA A 217 5.07 10.82 -20.74
CA ALA A 217 5.56 11.70 -21.79
C ALA A 217 5.46 13.19 -21.37
N ASP A 218 4.31 13.60 -20.83
CA ASP A 218 4.12 14.95 -20.27
C ASP A 218 5.05 15.23 -19.07
N ALA A 219 5.39 14.22 -18.25
CA ALA A 219 6.24 14.38 -17.08
C ALA A 219 7.75 14.46 -17.39
N ILE A 220 8.24 13.68 -18.37
CA ILE A 220 9.67 13.60 -18.71
C ILE A 220 10.08 14.45 -19.92
N GLY A 221 9.12 15.03 -20.66
CA GLY A 221 9.39 15.88 -21.83
C GLY A 221 9.92 15.13 -23.06
N ALA A 222 9.83 13.80 -23.06
CA ALA A 222 10.28 12.90 -24.13
C ALA A 222 9.12 12.04 -24.65
N ASP A 223 9.25 11.45 -25.84
CA ASP A 223 8.22 10.56 -26.37
C ASP A 223 8.29 9.20 -25.63
N VAL A 224 7.16 8.54 -25.42
CA VAL A 224 7.05 7.27 -24.68
C VAL A 224 6.34 6.21 -25.53
N GLU A 225 7.07 5.21 -26.02
CA GLU A 225 6.47 3.97 -26.55
C GLU A 225 5.98 3.14 -25.36
N TRP A 226 4.66 2.96 -25.25
CA TRP A 226 4.02 2.10 -24.26
C TRP A 226 3.55 0.79 -24.91
N VAL A 227 3.71 -0.32 -24.19
CA VAL A 227 3.25 -1.66 -24.64
C VAL A 227 2.52 -2.36 -23.51
N ALA A 228 1.33 -2.87 -23.77
CA ALA A 228 0.54 -3.68 -22.85
C ALA A 228 0.71 -5.18 -23.17
N VAL A 229 1.11 -5.97 -22.18
CA VAL A 229 1.18 -7.44 -22.28
C VAL A 229 0.60 -8.05 -21.01
N GLY A 230 -0.60 -8.62 -21.09
CA GLY A 230 -1.26 -9.20 -19.93
C GLY A 230 -2.28 -10.26 -20.29
N ALA A 231 -2.72 -11.00 -19.27
CA ALA A 231 -3.70 -12.07 -19.39
C ALA A 231 -4.78 -11.93 -18.30
N LYS A 232 -6.04 -11.91 -18.72
CA LYS A 232 -7.19 -11.68 -17.82
C LYS A 232 -7.23 -12.70 -16.68
N GLY A 233 -7.17 -12.21 -15.44
CA GLY A 233 -7.19 -13.04 -14.23
C GLY A 233 -5.87 -13.72 -13.85
N ALA A 234 -4.76 -13.42 -14.52
CA ALA A 234 -3.45 -14.00 -14.22
C ALA A 234 -2.93 -13.60 -12.81
N ASP A 235 -2.40 -14.57 -12.08
CA ASP A 235 -1.56 -14.37 -10.89
C ASP A 235 -0.07 -14.36 -11.31
N LEU A 236 0.86 -14.24 -10.35
CA LEU A 236 2.30 -14.31 -10.67
C LEU A 236 2.71 -15.61 -11.38
N ALA A 237 2.12 -16.76 -11.03
CA ALA A 237 2.46 -18.03 -11.70
C ALA A 237 2.03 -18.03 -13.18
N ALA A 238 0.84 -17.50 -13.49
CA ALA A 238 0.38 -17.33 -14.86
C ALA A 238 1.17 -16.24 -15.64
N ILE A 239 1.50 -15.11 -15.00
CA ILE A 239 2.35 -14.06 -15.59
C ILE A 239 3.71 -14.63 -16.01
N ARG A 240 4.36 -15.40 -15.12
CA ARG A 240 5.66 -16.03 -15.38
C ARG A 240 5.60 -17.07 -16.50
N ARG A 241 4.57 -17.91 -16.52
CA ARG A 241 4.40 -18.98 -17.51
C ARG A 241 4.01 -18.46 -18.90
N ASP A 242 3.09 -17.52 -18.98
CA ASP A 242 2.41 -17.17 -20.24
C ASP A 242 2.84 -15.79 -20.77
N VAL A 243 3.08 -14.82 -19.89
CA VAL A 243 3.25 -13.39 -20.24
C VAL A 243 4.71 -13.02 -20.43
N ILE A 244 5.63 -13.41 -19.52
CA ILE A 244 7.07 -13.12 -19.66
C ILE A 244 7.69 -13.76 -20.92
N PRO A 245 7.44 -15.04 -21.27
CA PRO A 245 8.02 -15.63 -22.47
C PRO A 245 7.49 -14.96 -23.74
N SER A 246 6.21 -14.60 -23.76
CA SER A 246 5.58 -13.82 -24.83
C SER A 246 6.22 -12.43 -25.00
N LEU A 247 6.60 -11.77 -23.89
CA LEU A 247 7.29 -10.49 -23.91
C LEU A 247 8.73 -10.62 -24.46
N GLY A 248 9.52 -11.55 -23.93
CA GLY A 248 10.90 -11.77 -24.41
C GLY A 248 10.97 -12.24 -25.87
N ALA A 249 9.99 -13.02 -26.33
CA ALA A 249 9.89 -13.44 -27.75
C ALA A 249 9.43 -12.32 -28.69
N ARG A 250 8.63 -11.35 -28.20
CA ARG A 250 8.28 -10.14 -28.96
C ARG A 250 9.44 -9.16 -29.07
N TRP A 251 10.30 -9.10 -28.06
CA TRP A 251 11.40 -8.15 -28.04
C TRP A 251 12.56 -8.56 -28.96
N ARG A 252 13.08 -9.78 -28.80
CA ARG A 252 14.22 -10.28 -29.61
C ARG A 252 14.00 -10.17 -31.13
N ARG A 253 12.78 -10.46 -31.60
CA ARG A 253 12.43 -10.32 -33.03
C ARG A 253 12.58 -8.89 -33.56
N ARG A 254 12.45 -7.88 -32.70
CA ARG A 254 12.63 -6.48 -33.09
C ARG A 254 14.10 -6.12 -33.18
N ASP A 255 14.93 -6.67 -32.30
CA ASP A 255 16.39 -6.57 -32.43
C ASP A 255 16.85 -7.26 -33.73
N ASP A 256 16.24 -8.41 -34.10
CA ASP A 256 16.49 -9.08 -35.39
C ASP A 256 16.03 -8.24 -36.62
N ASP A 257 14.84 -7.60 -36.55
CA ASP A 257 14.25 -6.82 -37.64
C ASP A 257 14.98 -5.47 -37.89
N ASP A 258 15.40 -4.76 -36.83
CA ASP A 258 16.05 -3.43 -36.94
C ASP A 258 17.50 -3.54 -37.52
N ASP A 259 18.19 -4.69 -37.38
CA ASP A 259 19.60 -4.92 -37.78
C ASP A 259 19.80 -5.00 -39.31
N ASP A 260 18.77 -5.38 -40.07
CA ASP A 260 18.85 -5.62 -41.52
C ASP A 260 18.71 -4.32 -42.36
N ASP A 261 18.09 -3.27 -41.81
CA ASP A 261 17.97 -1.95 -42.44
C ASP A 261 19.20 -1.05 -42.20
N GLU A 262 19.91 -1.17 -41.06
CA GLU A 262 21.21 -0.49 -40.86
C GLU A 262 22.27 -1.00 -41.86
N ARG A 263 22.29 -2.31 -42.13
CA ARG A 263 23.18 -2.94 -43.13
C ARG A 263 22.96 -2.44 -44.56
N ARG A 264 21.77 -1.93 -44.88
CA ARG A 264 21.44 -1.36 -46.19
C ARG A 264 21.77 0.13 -46.32
N SER A 265 22.06 0.81 -45.21
CA SER A 265 22.03 2.28 -45.16
C SER A 265 23.34 2.96 -44.74
N SER A 266 24.40 2.23 -44.34
CA SER A 266 25.69 2.86 -43.99
C SER A 266 26.96 2.12 -44.46
N SER A 267 27.56 2.59 -45.56
CA SER A 267 28.98 2.40 -45.86
C SER A 267 29.87 3.50 -45.25
N SER A 268 29.40 4.09 -44.15
CA SER A 268 29.97 5.28 -43.51
C SER A 268 30.09 5.08 -42.00
N SER A 269 31.31 4.85 -41.52
CA SER A 269 31.59 4.51 -40.13
C SER A 269 31.34 5.66 -39.15
N SER A 270 30.33 5.53 -38.29
CA SER A 270 30.20 6.31 -37.06
C SER A 270 29.54 5.48 -35.96
N SER A 271 30.24 5.24 -34.86
CA SER A 271 29.78 4.39 -33.75
C SER A 271 28.79 5.11 -32.82
N SER A 272 27.64 5.53 -33.36
CA SER A 272 26.49 5.95 -32.56
C SER A 272 25.86 4.73 -31.89
N SER A 273 25.80 4.74 -30.56
CA SER A 273 25.40 3.56 -29.78
C SER A 273 23.96 3.10 -30.02
N SER A 274 23.78 1.77 -30.07
CA SER A 274 22.55 1.01 -30.29
C SER A 274 21.51 1.13 -29.15
N SER A 275 21.21 2.36 -28.77
CA SER A 275 20.24 2.72 -27.73
C SER A 275 18.78 2.67 -28.20
N SER A 276 18.55 2.39 -29.49
CA SER A 276 17.26 2.43 -30.18
C SER A 276 16.27 1.35 -29.71
N SER A 277 16.73 0.15 -29.35
CA SER A 277 15.86 -1.01 -29.08
C SER A 277 15.66 -1.36 -27.59
N ARG A 278 16.14 -0.56 -26.64
CA ARG A 278 16.16 -0.94 -25.20
C ARG A 278 14.87 -0.57 -24.44
N ILE A 279 14.35 -1.45 -23.58
CA ILE A 279 13.31 -1.10 -22.59
C ILE A 279 13.93 -0.36 -21.40
N ASP A 280 13.34 0.77 -20.99
CA ASP A 280 13.76 1.51 -19.80
C ASP A 280 13.10 0.97 -18.52
N ALA A 281 11.80 0.66 -18.58
CA ALA A 281 11.02 0.21 -17.44
C ALA A 281 9.90 -0.79 -17.78
N VAL A 282 9.62 -1.68 -16.82
CA VAL A 282 8.48 -2.58 -16.78
C VAL A 282 7.61 -2.25 -15.57
N VAL A 283 6.31 -2.06 -15.76
CA VAL A 283 5.33 -1.89 -14.66
C VAL A 283 4.55 -3.18 -14.48
N LEU A 284 4.79 -3.87 -13.36
CA LEU A 284 4.22 -5.19 -13.07
C LEU A 284 2.96 -5.07 -12.19
N MET A 285 1.79 -5.20 -12.81
CA MET A 285 0.49 -5.26 -12.14
C MET A 285 0.25 -6.69 -11.64
N CYS A 286 0.32 -6.89 -10.32
CA CYS A 286 0.16 -8.19 -9.67
C CYS A 286 -0.41 -8.05 -8.24
N GLY A 287 -0.90 -9.16 -7.68
CA GLY A 287 -1.35 -9.25 -6.29
C GLY A 287 -2.85 -9.54 -6.12
N VAL A 288 -3.75 -8.97 -6.94
CA VAL A 288 -5.21 -9.16 -6.77
C VAL A 288 -5.61 -10.62 -6.96
N ASN A 289 -5.06 -11.29 -7.98
CA ASN A 289 -5.36 -12.70 -8.24
C ASN A 289 -4.57 -13.62 -7.30
N ASP A 290 -3.33 -13.29 -6.96
CA ASP A 290 -2.55 -13.99 -5.94
C ASP A 290 -3.26 -14.01 -4.57
N PHE A 291 -3.91 -12.90 -4.20
CA PHE A 291 -4.75 -12.79 -2.99
C PHE A 291 -5.99 -13.70 -3.04
N LYS A 292 -6.62 -13.95 -4.20
CA LYS A 292 -7.76 -14.89 -4.29
C LYS A 292 -7.37 -16.29 -3.79
N HIS A 293 -6.11 -16.67 -3.95
CA HIS A 293 -5.55 -17.92 -3.46
C HIS A 293 -5.19 -17.92 -1.95
N ALA A 294 -5.33 -16.79 -1.24
CA ALA A 294 -5.22 -16.76 0.22
C ALA A 294 -6.32 -17.60 0.90
N LEU A 295 -7.53 -17.62 0.32
CA LEU A 295 -8.63 -18.51 0.75
C LEU A 295 -8.30 -19.99 0.53
N THR A 296 -7.38 -20.32 -0.39
CA THR A 296 -6.82 -21.66 -0.60
C THR A 296 -5.45 -21.84 0.07
N GLY A 297 -5.09 -21.00 1.05
CA GLY A 297 -3.91 -21.15 1.90
C GLY A 297 -2.61 -20.49 1.41
N ARG A 298 -2.62 -19.71 0.31
CA ARG A 298 -1.41 -19.01 -0.17
C ARG A 298 -1.05 -17.85 0.78
N ALA A 299 0.14 -17.92 1.36
CA ALA A 299 0.63 -16.90 2.29
C ALA A 299 1.31 -15.72 1.56
N PRO A 300 1.38 -14.52 2.19
CA PRO A 300 2.15 -13.39 1.65
C PRO A 300 3.64 -13.73 1.42
N SER A 301 4.23 -14.60 2.24
CA SER A 301 5.61 -15.07 2.06
C SER A 301 5.79 -15.89 0.78
N THR A 302 4.80 -16.69 0.39
CA THR A 302 4.79 -17.40 -0.90
C THR A 302 4.73 -16.40 -2.06
N PHE A 303 3.81 -15.43 -1.99
CA PHE A 303 3.73 -14.34 -2.98
C PHE A 303 5.06 -13.56 -3.10
N HIS A 304 5.76 -13.30 -2.00
CA HIS A 304 7.08 -12.66 -2.04
C HIS A 304 8.13 -13.51 -2.78
N ALA A 305 8.16 -14.82 -2.53
CA ALA A 305 9.07 -15.75 -3.22
C ALA A 305 8.74 -15.90 -4.72
N ASP A 306 7.45 -15.87 -5.08
CA ASP A 306 7.00 -15.84 -6.48
C ASP A 306 7.37 -14.52 -7.17
N LEU A 307 7.30 -13.40 -6.44
CA LEU A 307 7.59 -12.06 -6.92
C LEU A 307 9.09 -11.88 -7.22
N ILE A 308 9.97 -12.39 -6.36
CA ILE A 308 11.43 -12.45 -6.62
C ILE A 308 11.69 -13.14 -7.96
N GLN A 309 11.20 -14.37 -8.12
CA GLN A 309 11.38 -15.15 -9.35
C GLN A 309 10.78 -14.45 -10.58
N CYS A 310 9.63 -13.78 -10.44
CA CYS A 310 9.01 -13.01 -11.52
C CYS A 310 9.86 -11.81 -11.96
N VAL A 311 10.45 -11.07 -11.01
CA VAL A 311 11.35 -9.93 -11.30
C VAL A 311 12.64 -10.42 -11.97
N ASP A 312 13.22 -11.53 -11.47
CA ASP A 312 14.43 -12.13 -12.04
C ASP A 312 14.18 -12.65 -13.47
N GLU A 313 12.99 -13.19 -13.75
CA GLU A 313 12.59 -13.62 -15.09
C GLU A 313 12.32 -12.43 -16.04
N ILE A 314 11.76 -11.32 -15.55
CA ILE A 314 11.63 -10.07 -16.32
C ILE A 314 13.01 -9.54 -16.70
N LYS A 315 13.94 -9.43 -15.74
CA LYS A 315 15.32 -8.98 -15.99
C LYS A 315 16.06 -9.89 -16.95
N ARG A 316 16.02 -11.21 -16.74
CA ARG A 316 16.62 -12.20 -17.65
C ARG A 316 16.03 -12.17 -19.06
N ALA A 317 14.79 -11.74 -19.23
CA ALA A 317 14.16 -11.60 -20.53
C ALA A 317 14.51 -10.30 -21.27
N LEU A 318 14.89 -9.22 -20.56
CA LEU A 318 14.97 -7.85 -21.10
C LEU A 318 16.27 -7.08 -20.79
N GLY A 319 17.18 -7.64 -19.99
CA GLY A 319 18.42 -7.01 -19.51
C GLY A 319 18.33 -6.52 -18.06
N ASP A 320 19.38 -6.73 -17.27
CA ASP A 320 19.37 -6.51 -15.82
C ASP A 320 19.19 -5.06 -15.38
N ASP A 321 19.58 -4.08 -16.22
CA ASP A 321 19.38 -2.67 -15.95
C ASP A 321 18.04 -2.09 -16.45
N VAL A 322 17.05 -2.92 -16.77
CA VAL A 322 15.64 -2.49 -16.83
C VAL A 322 15.13 -2.17 -15.42
N TRP A 323 14.30 -1.13 -15.26
CA TRP A 323 13.62 -0.86 -14.01
C TRP A 323 12.33 -1.67 -13.88
N VAL A 324 12.09 -2.30 -12.73
CA VAL A 324 10.83 -3.01 -12.45
C VAL A 324 10.02 -2.25 -11.40
N ILE A 325 8.91 -1.68 -11.83
CA ILE A 325 8.00 -0.89 -11.01
C ILE A 325 6.88 -1.78 -10.49
N LEU A 326 6.61 -1.70 -9.19
CA LEU A 326 5.62 -2.50 -8.49
C LEU A 326 4.53 -1.60 -7.88
N PRO A 327 3.41 -1.32 -8.57
CA PRO A 327 2.32 -0.53 -8.01
C PRO A 327 1.54 -1.24 -6.89
N GLY A 328 1.26 -0.48 -5.84
CA GLY A 328 0.28 -0.82 -4.82
C GLY A 328 -1.15 -0.66 -5.34
N MET A 329 -2.07 -1.45 -4.81
CA MET A 329 -3.39 -1.69 -5.39
C MET A 329 -4.45 -0.81 -4.70
N PRO A 330 -5.24 0.00 -5.43
CA PRO A 330 -6.23 0.91 -4.85
C PRO A 330 -7.54 0.20 -4.47
N MET A 331 -7.44 -0.87 -3.68
CA MET A 331 -8.57 -1.74 -3.30
C MET A 331 -9.67 -1.02 -2.52
N GLN A 332 -9.37 0.13 -1.91
CA GLN A 332 -10.35 1.05 -1.31
C GLN A 332 -11.39 1.60 -2.29
N LEU A 333 -11.09 1.60 -3.59
CA LEU A 333 -12.02 2.01 -4.65
C LEU A 333 -13.07 0.92 -4.97
N ALA A 334 -12.78 -0.37 -4.72
CA ALA A 334 -13.71 -1.44 -5.03
C ALA A 334 -14.97 -1.36 -4.14
N THR A 335 -16.13 -1.18 -4.77
CA THR A 335 -17.42 -0.96 -4.11
C THR A 335 -18.21 -2.24 -3.88
N ILE A 336 -17.91 -3.34 -4.58
CA ILE A 336 -18.72 -4.57 -4.51
C ILE A 336 -18.58 -5.32 -3.18
N PHE A 337 -17.52 -5.08 -2.41
CA PHE A 337 -17.26 -5.82 -1.17
C PHE A 337 -18.12 -5.30 -0.01
N PRO A 338 -19.08 -6.09 0.52
CA PRO A 338 -19.78 -5.74 1.75
C PRO A 338 -18.86 -5.89 2.98
N PRO A 339 -19.14 -5.22 4.10
CA PRO A 339 -18.61 -5.62 5.40
C PRO A 339 -19.14 -7.02 5.81
N PRO A 340 -18.35 -7.86 6.48
CA PRO A 340 -16.94 -7.68 6.86
C PRO A 340 -15.92 -7.94 5.75
N LEU A 341 -16.27 -8.59 4.63
CA LEU A 341 -15.32 -8.95 3.55
C LEU A 341 -14.45 -7.77 3.07
N ARG A 342 -15.02 -6.56 2.98
CA ARG A 342 -14.26 -5.33 2.63
C ARG A 342 -13.04 -5.11 3.51
N TYR A 343 -13.13 -5.33 4.81
CA TYR A 343 -12.02 -5.09 5.73
C TYR A 343 -10.90 -6.13 5.55
N LEU A 344 -11.26 -7.40 5.27
CA LEU A 344 -10.28 -8.44 4.99
C LEU A 344 -9.61 -8.22 3.63
N ALA A 345 -10.35 -7.77 2.61
CA ALA A 345 -9.79 -7.44 1.30
C ALA A 345 -8.78 -6.28 1.36
N LEU A 346 -9.06 -5.24 2.16
CA LEU A 346 -8.12 -4.15 2.41
C LEU A 346 -6.87 -4.62 3.16
N TYR A 347 -7.05 -5.30 4.30
CA TYR A 347 -5.94 -5.83 5.10
C TYR A 347 -5.03 -6.78 4.29
N ALA A 348 -5.62 -7.62 3.43
CA ALA A 348 -4.84 -8.48 2.55
C ALA A 348 -4.13 -7.72 1.43
N SER A 349 -4.74 -6.66 0.87
CA SER A 349 -4.07 -5.76 -0.07
C SER A 349 -2.82 -5.14 0.55
N ASP A 350 -2.94 -4.60 1.77
CA ASP A 350 -1.81 -4.03 2.53
C ASP A 350 -0.72 -5.09 2.79
N ALA A 351 -1.13 -6.32 3.17
CA ALA A 351 -0.20 -7.42 3.42
C ALA A 351 0.55 -7.88 2.16
N TRP A 352 -0.06 -7.83 0.98
CA TRP A 352 0.57 -8.13 -0.31
C TRP A 352 1.49 -6.99 -0.77
N ASP A 353 1.03 -5.74 -0.69
CA ASP A 353 1.82 -4.56 -1.06
C ASP A 353 3.03 -4.36 -0.13
N ALA A 354 2.95 -4.79 1.13
CA ALA A 354 4.12 -4.86 2.02
C ALA A 354 5.22 -5.82 1.51
N GLN A 355 4.87 -6.87 0.74
CA GLN A 355 5.87 -7.76 0.12
C GLN A 355 6.47 -7.16 -1.15
N LYS A 356 5.72 -6.32 -1.87
CA LYS A 356 6.24 -5.52 -2.99
C LYS A 356 7.23 -4.46 -2.49
N ARG A 357 6.95 -3.85 -1.32
CA ARG A 357 7.90 -2.95 -0.65
C ARG A 357 9.21 -3.64 -0.32
N LYS A 358 9.19 -4.77 0.39
CA LYS A 358 10.41 -5.57 0.67
C LYS A 358 11.25 -5.89 -0.56
N MET A 359 10.61 -6.10 -1.72
CA MET A 359 11.31 -6.35 -2.98
C MET A 359 12.01 -5.10 -3.54
N CYS A 360 11.45 -3.91 -3.32
CA CYS A 360 12.11 -2.63 -3.57
C CYS A 360 13.34 -2.46 -2.68
N ASP A 361 13.19 -2.78 -1.38
CA ASP A 361 14.24 -2.60 -0.38
C ASP A 361 15.41 -3.58 -0.59
N ALA A 362 15.16 -4.76 -1.18
CA ALA A 362 16.14 -5.83 -1.36
C ALA A 362 16.78 -5.93 -2.75
N ALA A 363 16.25 -5.26 -3.79
CA ALA A 363 16.69 -5.47 -5.17
C ALA A 363 16.93 -4.18 -5.96
N ALA A 364 18.16 -3.99 -6.43
CA ALA A 364 18.55 -2.86 -7.27
C ALA A 364 17.66 -2.75 -8.53
N ARG A 365 17.30 -1.52 -8.90
CA ARG A 365 16.38 -1.18 -10.00
C ARG A 365 14.96 -1.76 -9.88
N VAL A 366 14.51 -2.10 -8.67
CA VAL A 366 13.08 -2.28 -8.35
C VAL A 366 12.57 -1.00 -7.68
N ARG A 367 11.32 -0.59 -7.97
CA ARG A 367 10.66 0.53 -7.26
C ARG A 367 9.23 0.19 -6.89
N PHE A 368 8.92 0.15 -5.59
CA PHE A 368 7.55 0.10 -5.11
C PHE A 368 6.88 1.48 -5.24
N VAL A 369 5.64 1.52 -5.74
CA VAL A 369 4.81 2.73 -5.78
C VAL A 369 3.64 2.55 -4.84
N PRO A 370 3.55 3.26 -3.70
CA PRO A 370 2.45 3.10 -2.75
C PRO A 370 1.07 3.27 -3.37
N SER A 371 0.08 2.54 -2.86
CA SER A 371 -1.32 2.72 -3.27
C SER A 371 -1.79 4.16 -2.97
N PRO A 372 -2.39 4.89 -3.94
CA PRO A 372 -2.87 6.26 -3.71
C PRO A 372 -4.10 6.27 -2.80
N SER A 373 -4.31 7.33 -2.01
CA SER A 373 -5.57 7.46 -1.25
C SER A 373 -6.77 7.67 -2.19
N ALA A 374 -7.97 7.34 -1.71
CA ALA A 374 -9.21 7.58 -2.46
C ALA A 374 -9.38 9.06 -2.83
N ASP A 375 -8.99 9.97 -1.93
CA ASP A 375 -9.06 11.42 -2.17
C ASP A 375 -8.03 11.88 -3.22
N ALA A 376 -6.80 11.38 -3.16
CA ALA A 376 -5.77 11.69 -4.16
C ALA A 376 -6.18 11.20 -5.57
N MET A 377 -6.85 10.04 -5.62
CA MET A 377 -7.47 9.53 -6.85
C MET A 377 -8.62 10.43 -7.32
N GLN A 378 -9.53 10.84 -6.42
CA GLN A 378 -10.66 11.69 -6.76
C GLN A 378 -10.21 13.09 -7.25
N CYS A 379 -9.17 13.66 -6.64
CA CYS A 379 -8.56 14.92 -7.09
C CYS A 379 -7.98 14.83 -8.51
N LYS A 380 -7.39 13.67 -8.88
CA LYS A 380 -6.87 13.42 -10.24
C LYS A 380 -7.98 13.08 -11.25
N ALA A 381 -9.06 12.43 -10.83
CA ALA A 381 -10.21 12.09 -11.67
C ALA A 381 -11.18 13.27 -11.91
N GLY A 382 -11.22 14.23 -10.99
CA GLY A 382 -12.18 15.34 -10.96
C GLY A 382 -13.30 15.11 -9.94
N ALA A 383 -13.84 16.19 -9.37
CA ALA A 383 -14.88 16.12 -8.35
C ALA A 383 -16.17 15.48 -8.90
N GLY A 384 -16.77 14.56 -8.13
CA GLY A 384 -18.00 13.84 -8.51
C GLY A 384 -17.83 12.77 -9.60
N VAL A 385 -16.63 12.58 -10.16
CA VAL A 385 -16.37 11.57 -11.18
C VAL A 385 -16.23 10.19 -10.52
N GLY A 386 -17.17 9.29 -10.78
CA GLY A 386 -17.06 7.90 -10.35
C GLY A 386 -15.88 7.20 -11.03
N MET A 387 -15.05 6.49 -10.26
CA MET A 387 -13.78 5.89 -10.72
C MET A 387 -13.83 4.38 -10.96
N VAL A 388 -14.98 3.73 -10.72
CA VAL A 388 -15.15 2.27 -10.74
C VAL A 388 -16.04 1.87 -11.93
N ALA A 389 -15.80 0.68 -12.49
CA ALA A 389 -16.63 0.07 -13.52
C ALA A 389 -17.93 -0.49 -12.93
N VAL A 390 -18.85 -0.92 -13.81
CA VAL A 390 -20.18 -1.46 -13.42
C VAL A 390 -20.10 -2.77 -12.63
N ASP A 391 -18.95 -3.44 -12.61
CA ASP A 391 -18.72 -4.66 -11.82
C ASP A 391 -18.31 -4.39 -10.37
N GLY A 392 -18.10 -3.12 -9.99
CA GLY A 392 -17.72 -2.71 -8.64
C GLY A 392 -16.33 -3.20 -8.18
N ILE A 393 -15.50 -3.75 -9.08
CA ILE A 393 -14.14 -4.22 -8.80
C ILE A 393 -13.12 -3.41 -9.61
N HIS A 394 -13.27 -3.38 -10.93
CA HIS A 394 -12.26 -2.78 -11.80
C HIS A 394 -12.38 -1.25 -11.79
N PRO A 395 -11.26 -0.51 -11.92
CA PRO A 395 -11.34 0.89 -12.29
C PRO A 395 -12.05 1.07 -13.65
N ASN A 396 -12.70 2.21 -13.83
CA ASN A 396 -13.12 2.66 -15.15
C ASN A 396 -12.06 3.59 -15.76
N ASP A 397 -12.31 4.19 -16.93
CA ASP A 397 -11.33 5.05 -17.61
C ASP A 397 -10.84 6.26 -16.79
N ALA A 398 -11.68 6.79 -15.89
CA ALA A 398 -11.29 7.87 -14.98
C ALA A 398 -10.43 7.34 -13.82
N GLY A 399 -10.79 6.19 -13.25
CA GLY A 399 -9.98 5.50 -12.23
C GLY A 399 -8.60 5.09 -12.78
N TYR A 400 -8.54 4.45 -13.94
CA TYR A 400 -7.28 4.14 -14.61
C TYR A 400 -6.48 5.39 -14.97
N GLY A 401 -7.13 6.48 -15.42
CA GLY A 401 -6.46 7.75 -15.71
C GLY A 401 -5.86 8.43 -14.48
N ALA A 402 -6.53 8.37 -13.33
CA ALA A 402 -6.02 8.87 -12.06
C ALA A 402 -4.85 8.03 -11.53
N TRP A 403 -4.95 6.70 -11.60
CA TRP A 403 -3.90 5.79 -11.14
C TRP A 403 -2.65 5.88 -12.02
N ALA A 404 -2.82 5.98 -13.34
CA ALA A 404 -1.75 6.18 -14.29
C ALA A 404 -0.90 7.43 -13.98
N HIS A 405 -1.53 8.57 -13.65
CA HIS A 405 -0.80 9.77 -13.24
C HIS A 405 -0.02 9.58 -11.94
N HIS A 406 -0.58 8.88 -10.96
CA HIS A 406 0.11 8.57 -9.68
C HIS A 406 1.32 7.66 -9.87
N ILE A 407 1.21 6.66 -10.76
CA ILE A 407 2.35 5.82 -11.16
C ILE A 407 3.38 6.66 -11.93
N ALA A 408 2.95 7.49 -12.89
CA ALA A 408 3.84 8.34 -13.69
C ALA A 408 4.67 9.30 -12.83
N GLU A 409 4.07 9.96 -11.84
CA GLU A 409 4.77 10.84 -10.88
C GLU A 409 5.87 10.11 -10.10
N SER A 410 5.71 8.81 -9.84
CA SER A 410 6.69 7.98 -9.14
C SER A 410 7.76 7.36 -10.05
N VAL A 411 7.51 7.32 -11.36
CA VAL A 411 8.36 6.65 -12.37
C VAL A 411 9.12 7.65 -13.25
N ALA A 412 8.62 8.87 -13.44
CA ALA A 412 9.28 9.91 -14.22
C ALA A 412 10.72 10.22 -13.75
N PRO A 413 11.02 10.38 -12.43
CA PRO A 413 12.40 10.62 -11.96
C PRO A 413 13.33 9.44 -12.27
N VAL A 414 12.80 8.22 -12.22
CA VAL A 414 13.55 6.99 -12.55
C VAL A 414 13.96 6.96 -14.03
N LEU A 415 13.08 7.42 -14.92
CA LEU A 415 13.34 7.53 -16.36
C LEU A 415 14.18 8.75 -16.75
N LEU A 416 14.28 9.76 -15.89
CA LEU A 416 15.15 10.93 -16.07
C LEU A 416 16.60 10.66 -15.62
N GLY A 417 16.79 9.77 -14.64
CA GLY A 417 18.09 9.42 -14.05
C GLY A 417 18.21 9.78 -12.57
N ASP A 418 17.31 10.64 -12.08
CA ASP A 418 17.21 11.11 -10.69
C ASP A 418 16.83 10.01 -9.69
N GLY A 419 16.47 8.81 -10.18
CA GLY A 419 15.98 7.68 -9.39
C GLY A 419 16.91 7.19 -8.28
N ALA A 420 18.20 7.54 -8.31
CA ALA A 420 19.15 7.23 -7.24
C ALA A 420 18.97 8.13 -6.00
N ALA A 421 18.66 9.42 -6.17
CA ALA A 421 18.53 10.37 -5.06
C ALA A 421 17.25 10.14 -4.23
N LEU A 422 16.16 9.74 -4.89
CA LEU A 422 14.84 9.56 -4.27
C LEU A 422 14.68 8.25 -3.46
N CYS A 423 15.77 7.55 -3.14
CA CYS A 423 15.78 6.43 -2.21
C CYS A 423 16.20 6.86 -0.80
N GLU A 424 17.02 7.91 -0.65
CA GLU A 424 17.60 8.30 0.65
C GLU A 424 16.64 9.18 1.48
N GLU A 425 15.81 10.00 0.84
CA GLU A 425 14.78 10.85 1.50
C GLU A 425 13.64 10.06 2.20
N GLY A 426 13.71 8.72 2.22
CA GLY A 426 12.73 7.84 2.85
C GLY A 426 13.03 7.43 4.30
N GLU A 427 14.27 7.57 4.78
CA GLU A 427 14.72 6.98 6.06
C GLU A 427 14.81 7.94 7.26
N GLU A 428 14.82 9.26 7.04
CA GLU A 428 14.84 10.26 8.12
C GLU A 428 13.48 10.38 8.85
N GLY A 429 13.12 9.35 9.64
CA GLY A 429 11.86 9.35 10.38
C GLY A 429 11.72 8.36 11.55
N VAL A 430 12.57 7.34 11.69
CA VAL A 430 12.46 6.34 12.78
C VAL A 430 13.83 5.95 13.38
N GLY A 431 14.70 6.93 13.60
CA GLY A 431 15.95 6.74 14.35
C GLY A 431 15.70 6.45 15.83
N ALA A 432 16.16 5.30 16.34
CA ALA A 432 15.87 4.85 17.69
C ALA A 432 16.69 5.61 18.76
N ARG A 433 16.00 6.18 19.77
CA ARG A 433 16.66 6.59 21.02
C ARG A 433 16.81 5.41 21.97
N THR A 434 17.95 4.75 21.94
CA THR A 434 18.45 3.92 23.03
C THR A 434 19.32 4.78 23.97
N GLU A 435 18.68 5.56 24.84
CA GLU A 435 19.36 6.24 25.95
C GLU A 435 19.47 5.24 27.13
N GLY A 436 20.71 4.98 27.57
CA GLY A 436 21.01 3.93 28.55
C GLY A 436 20.79 4.38 30.00
N ASN A 437 20.09 3.57 30.79
CA ASN A 437 19.89 3.83 32.22
C ASN A 437 21.03 3.21 33.06
N THR A 438 22.05 3.99 33.40
CA THR A 438 23.12 3.59 34.32
C THR A 438 22.67 3.77 35.77
N TYR A 439 22.59 2.68 36.54
CA TYR A 439 22.38 2.74 37.98
C TYR A 439 23.60 3.29 38.73
N SER A 440 23.33 4.14 39.72
CA SER A 440 24.19 4.48 40.86
C SER A 440 23.30 4.91 42.02
#